data_AF-A0A3B9X0W9-F1
#
_entry.id   AF-A0A3B9X0W9-F1
#
_cell.length_a   1.000
_cell.length_b   1.000
_cell.length_c   1.000
_cell.angle_alpha   90.00
_cell.angle_beta   90.00
_cell.angle_gamma   90.00
#
_symmetry.space_group_name_H-M   'P 1'
#
loop_
_entity.id
_entity.type
_entity.pdbx_description
1 polymer ?
#
loop_
_entity_poly.entity_id
_entity_poly.type
_entity_poly.pdbx_seq_one_letter_code
_entity_poly.pdbx_strand_id
1 'polypeptide(L)'
;MIEVENEKELTLIDHLVELRDRILKSLLAVIVLFLALFAFSNDIYTYVADPLISALPEGTSMIAIDPTSPFFAPFKLTFYVAFLIAA
;
A
#
# COMPACT_ATOMS: atom_id res chain seq x y z
N MET A 1 -26.93 41.90 -13.92
CA MET A 1 -27.07 40.43 -13.97
C MET A 1 -25.75 39.82 -14.44
N ILE A 2 -24.71 39.81 -13.59
CA ILE A 2 -23.49 38.99 -13.72
C ILE A 2 -22.88 38.92 -12.31
N GLU A 3 -23.25 37.94 -11.46
CA GLU A 3 -22.53 37.72 -10.19
C GLU A 3 -22.77 36.36 -9.53
N VAL A 4 -23.07 35.30 -10.30
CA VAL A 4 -23.30 33.94 -9.74
C VAL A 4 -22.25 32.92 -10.20
N GLU A 5 -21.32 33.30 -11.08
CA GLU A 5 -20.37 32.35 -11.69
C GLU A 5 -19.03 32.22 -10.92
N ASN A 6 -18.65 33.22 -10.10
CA ASN A 6 -17.34 33.26 -9.45
C ASN A 6 -17.27 32.55 -8.07
N GLU A 7 -18.39 32.44 -7.33
CA GLU A 7 -18.38 31.83 -5.98
C GLU A 7 -18.28 30.29 -6.03
N LYS A 8 -18.83 29.66 -7.08
CA LYS A 8 -18.77 28.20 -7.25
C LYS A 8 -17.38 27.70 -7.64
N GLU A 9 -16.65 28.44 -8.49
CA GLU A 9 -15.29 28.05 -8.89
C GLU A 9 -14.31 28.09 -7.71
N LEU A 10 -14.38 29.13 -6.87
CA LEU A 10 -13.56 29.23 -5.65
C LEU A 10 -13.81 28.03 -4.72
N THR A 11 -15.08 27.62 -4.56
CA THR A 11 -15.45 26.49 -3.69
C THR A 11 -14.93 25.15 -4.17
N LEU A 12 -14.92 24.90 -5.50
CA LEU A 12 -14.41 23.66 -6.09
C LEU A 12 -12.88 23.57 -5.98
N ILE A 13 -12.19 24.67 -6.26
CA ILE A 13 -10.72 24.73 -6.14
C ILE A 13 -10.30 24.48 -4.68
N ASP A 14 -10.99 25.09 -3.71
CA ASP A 14 -10.69 24.89 -2.29
C ASP A 14 -10.88 23.43 -1.83
N HIS A 15 -11.95 22.75 -2.26
CA HIS A 15 -12.14 21.32 -1.94
C HIS A 15 -11.07 20.43 -2.58
N LEU A 16 -10.63 20.73 -3.80
CA LEU A 16 -9.55 19.99 -4.45
C LEU A 16 -8.21 20.20 -3.73
N VAL A 17 -7.95 21.40 -3.21
CA VAL A 17 -6.77 21.69 -2.40
C VAL A 17 -6.80 20.92 -1.08
N GLU A 18 -7.94 20.85 -0.40
CA GLU A 18 -8.08 20.03 0.81
C GLU A 18 -7.84 18.54 0.51
N LEU A 19 -8.44 18.03 -0.58
CA LEU A 19 -8.26 16.64 -0.99
C LEU A 19 -6.79 16.32 -1.26
N ARG A 20 -6.07 17.19 -1.98
CA ARG A 20 -4.63 17.04 -2.23
C ARG A 20 -3.86 16.94 -0.92
N ASP A 21 -4.10 17.86 0.01
CA ASP A 21 -3.36 17.91 1.27
C ASP A 21 -3.65 16.68 2.14
N ARG A 22 -4.87 16.16 2.11
CA ARG A 22 -5.25 14.91 2.82
C ARG A 22 -4.61 13.67 2.17
N ILE A 23 -4.61 13.57 0.85
CA ILE A 23 -3.95 12.49 0.12
C ILE A 23 -2.45 12.49 0.38
N LEU A 24 -1.81 13.66 0.40
CA LEU A 24 -0.38 13.74 0.70
C LEU A 24 -0.05 13.26 2.12
N LYS A 25 -0.89 13.64 3.10
CA LYS A 25 -0.71 13.20 4.49
C LYS A 25 -0.92 11.69 4.66
N SER A 26 -1.96 11.11 4.04
CA SER A 26 -2.20 9.66 4.12
C SER A 26 -1.10 8.87 3.40
N LEU A 27 -0.64 9.34 2.23
CA LEU A 27 0.48 8.73 1.52
C LEU A 27 1.75 8.75 2.37
N LEU A 28 2.03 9.86 3.05
CA LEU A 28 3.21 9.98 3.91
C LEU A 28 3.12 9.03 5.11
N ALA A 29 1.94 8.86 5.71
CA ALA A 29 1.73 7.88 6.78
C ALA A 29 2.03 6.44 6.32
N VAL A 30 1.52 6.04 5.14
CA VAL A 30 1.79 4.73 4.54
C VAL A 30 3.29 4.53 4.31
N ILE A 31 3.99 5.51 3.75
CA ILE A 31 5.43 5.43 3.46
C ILE A 31 6.24 5.28 4.75
N VAL A 32 5.92 6.05 5.79
CA VAL A 32 6.62 5.97 7.09
C VAL A 32 6.45 4.58 7.71
N LEU A 33 5.23 4.06 7.72
CA LEU A 33 4.96 2.70 8.23
C LEU A 33 5.64 1.63 7.39
N PHE A 34 5.62 1.77 6.07
CA PHE A 34 6.31 0.84 5.17
C PHE A 34 7.81 0.80 5.45
N LEU A 35 8.47 1.96 5.59
CA LEU A 35 9.89 2.03 5.91
C LEU A 35 10.22 1.44 7.28
N ALA A 36 9.34 1.61 8.27
CA ALA A 36 9.49 1.00 9.59
C ALA A 36 9.40 -0.53 9.54
N LEU A 37 8.51 -1.09 8.71
CA LEU A 37 8.32 -2.53 8.53
C LEU A 37 9.28 -3.15 7.50
N PHE A 38 9.95 -2.34 6.69
CA PHE A 38 10.77 -2.78 5.56
C PHE A 38 11.84 -3.81 5.96
N ALA A 39 12.50 -3.60 7.10
CA ALA A 39 13.54 -4.49 7.61
C ALA A 39 13.01 -5.90 7.96
N PHE A 40 11.72 -6.01 8.26
CA PHE A 40 11.02 -7.25 8.65
C PHE A 40 10.23 -7.87 7.49
N SER A 41 10.43 -7.37 6.26
CA SER A 41 9.61 -7.77 5.10
C SER A 41 9.67 -9.27 4.79
N ASN A 42 10.84 -9.90 4.94
CA ASN A 42 11.00 -11.34 4.78
C ASN A 42 10.26 -12.12 5.87
N ASP A 43 10.34 -11.69 7.13
CA ASP A 43 9.68 -12.37 8.25
C ASP A 43 8.16 -12.32 8.10
N ILE A 44 7.62 -11.15 7.72
CA ILE A 44 6.19 -10.97 7.41
C ILE A 44 5.77 -11.89 6.27
N TYR A 45 6.60 -12.01 5.22
CA TYR A 45 6.33 -12.88 4.09
C TYR A 45 6.31 -14.36 4.48
N THR A 46 7.33 -14.83 5.20
CA THR A 46 7.40 -16.22 5.68
C THR A 46 6.20 -16.55 6.56
N TYR A 47 5.85 -15.67 7.50
CA TYR A 47 4.69 -15.87 8.37
C TYR A 47 3.38 -16.09 7.60
N VAL A 48 3.17 -15.36 6.50
CA VAL A 48 1.98 -15.52 5.64
C VAL A 48 2.12 -16.71 4.68
N ALA A 49 3.33 -17.04 4.24
CA ALA A 49 3.61 -18.14 3.32
C ALA A 49 3.56 -19.52 3.99
N ASP A 50 3.96 -19.64 5.25
CA ASP A 50 3.99 -20.90 6.01
C ASP A 50 2.67 -21.71 5.97
N PRO A 51 1.48 -21.11 6.23
CA PRO A 51 0.22 -21.84 6.12
C PRO A 51 -0.10 -22.25 4.68
N LEU A 52 0.32 -21.46 3.68
CA LEU A 52 0.12 -21.79 2.26
C LEU A 52 0.99 -22.97 1.85
N ILE A 53 2.25 -22.99 2.29
CA ILE A 53 3.17 -24.10 2.05
C ILE A 53 2.66 -25.38 2.72
N SER A 54 2.11 -25.27 3.93
CA SER A 54 1.54 -26.41 4.66
C SER A 54 0.28 -26.99 4.02
N ALA A 55 -0.44 -26.19 3.22
CA ALA A 55 -1.61 -26.63 2.47
C ALA A 55 -1.27 -27.20 1.08
N LEU A 56 0.01 -27.22 0.69
CA LEU A 56 0.44 -27.79 -0.57
C LEU A 56 0.33 -29.32 -0.56
N PRO A 57 -0.03 -29.96 -1.69
CA PRO A 57 0.02 -31.41 -1.83
C PRO A 57 1.40 -31.97 -1.50
N GLU A 58 1.44 -33.15 -0.88
CA GLU A 58 2.69 -33.84 -0.55
C GLU A 58 3.59 -33.98 -1.79
N GLY A 59 4.85 -33.56 -1.66
CA GLY A 59 5.84 -33.59 -2.73
C GLY A 59 5.86 -32.37 -3.66
N THR A 60 5.02 -31.36 -3.40
CA THR A 60 5.07 -30.07 -4.13
C THR A 60 5.78 -28.99 -3.30
N SER A 61 6.44 -28.05 -3.97
CA SER A 61 7.15 -26.93 -3.34
C SER A 61 6.73 -25.60 -3.95
N MET A 62 6.81 -24.53 -3.17
CA MET A 62 6.56 -23.18 -3.67
C MET A 62 7.64 -22.79 -4.68
N ILE A 63 7.22 -22.50 -5.92
CA ILE A 63 8.12 -22.07 -7.00
C ILE A 63 7.89 -20.59 -7.31
N ALA A 64 8.97 -19.83 -7.43
CA ALA A 64 8.93 -18.47 -7.99
C ALA A 64 8.93 -18.56 -9.52
N ILE A 65 7.80 -18.24 -10.15
CA ILE A 65 7.65 -18.29 -11.61
C ILE A 65 8.44 -17.16 -12.27
N ASP A 66 8.39 -15.96 -11.68
CA ASP A 66 9.12 -14.80 -12.18
C ASP A 66 10.49 -14.65 -11.50
N PRO A 67 11.54 -14.26 -12.24
CA PRO A 67 12.90 -14.11 -11.68
C PRO A 67 12.99 -13.03 -10.60
N THR A 68 12.06 -12.07 -10.60
CA THR A 68 12.03 -10.95 -9.65
C THR A 68 11.12 -11.24 -8.45
N SER A 69 10.30 -12.30 -8.49
CA SER A 69 9.35 -12.62 -7.43
C SER A 69 9.96 -12.80 -6.05
N PRO A 70 11.12 -13.47 -5.86
CA PRO A 70 11.72 -13.63 -4.54
C PRO A 70 12.06 -12.30 -3.86
N PHE A 71 12.37 -11.27 -4.66
CA PHE A 71 12.68 -9.94 -4.17
C PHE A 71 11.42 -9.11 -3.96
N PHE A 72 10.52 -9.05 -4.94
CA PHE A 72 9.36 -8.16 -4.87
C PHE A 72 8.19 -8.68 -4.04
N ALA A 73 8.04 -10.00 -3.88
CA ALA A 73 6.91 -10.56 -3.15
C ALA A 73 6.89 -10.12 -1.66
N PRO A 74 8.02 -10.19 -0.91
CA PRO A 74 8.07 -9.66 0.45
C PRO A 74 7.77 -8.15 0.54
N PHE A 75 8.30 -7.35 -0.38
CA PHE A 75 8.07 -5.91 -0.38
C PHE A 75 6.63 -5.53 -0.70
N LYS A 76 6.03 -6.16 -1.71
CA LYS A 76 4.62 -5.92 -2.07
C LYS A 76 3.70 -6.27 -0.89
N LEU A 77 3.94 -7.39 -0.25
CA LEU A 77 3.16 -7.79 0.93
C LEU A 77 3.32 -6.78 2.07
N THR A 78 4.56 -6.40 2.39
CA THR A 78 4.85 -5.42 3.46
C THR A 78 4.20 -4.07 3.17
N PHE A 79 4.15 -3.64 1.91
CA PHE A 79 3.44 -2.44 1.50
C PHE A 79 1.93 -2.55 1.76
N TYR A 80 1.30 -3.68 1.43
CA TYR A 80 -0.12 -3.89 1.73
C TYR A 80 -0.41 -3.92 3.24
N VAL A 81 0.47 -4.52 4.03
CA VAL A 81 0.36 -4.51 5.51
C VAL A 81 0.50 -3.09 6.05
N ALA A 82 1.49 -2.33 5.60
CA ALA A 82 1.67 -0.93 5.99
C ALA A 82 0.46 -0.07 5.60
N PHE A 83 -0.09 -0.29 4.40
CA PHE A 83 -1.30 0.37 3.95
C PHE A 83 -2.50 0.03 4.86
N LEU A 84 -2.69 -1.24 5.22
CA LEU A 84 -3.77 -1.68 6.09
C LEU A 84 -3.67 -1.06 7.50
N ILE A 85 -2.45 -0.86 8.01
CA ILE A 85 -2.20 -0.22 9.30
C ILE A 85 -2.44 1.30 9.23
N ALA A 86 -2.16 1.92 8.08
CA ALA A 86 -2.29 3.35 7.86
C ALA A 86 -3.71 3.81 7.50
N ALA A 87 -4.52 2.91 6.93
CA ALA A 87 -5.88 3.17 6.44
C ALA A 87 -6.90 3.28 7.58
#